data_AF-A0A9Q0KDH3-F1
#
_entry.id   AF-A0A9Q0KDH3-F1
#
_cell.length_a   1.000
_cell.length_b   1.000
_cell.length_c   1.000
_cell.angle_alpha   90.00
_cell.angle_beta   90.00
_cell.angle_gamma   90.00
#
_symmetry.space_group_name_H-M   'P 1'
#
loop_
_entity.id
_entity.type
_entity.pdbx_description
1 polymer ?
#
loop_
_entity_poly.entity_id
_entity_poly.type
_entity_poly.pdbx_seq_one_letter_code
_entity_poly.pdbx_strand_id
1 'polypeptide(L)'
;MLTSSIRAARRLSNVRSFISHFPLPLSSKDLSESSTLPRAIVFSSATAAASVIARFYSTSVIDSLIHDDNNNNKSNRNIPCPVSDGEELVSHRYTNAYATIDLALDSVVKIFTVTSSPNYFLPWQNKSQRETMGSGFVISGRRILTNAHVVADQTFVLVRKHGSPTKYKTEVQAVGHECDLAILVVENEEFWEGMNCLDLGDIPYLQEAVAVVGYPQGGDNISVTKGVVSRVEPTQYVHGATQLMAIQIDAAINPGNSGGPAIMGDKVAGVAFQNLSGAENIGYIIPVPVIKHFISGVEECGAYVGFCSLGLSCQPTENVQLREHFHMRPEMTGVLISKINPLSDADRVLKKDDIVLAFDGVPIANDGTVPFRNRERITFDHLVSMKKPNETAEVRVLRDGVEYEFSITLQPLQPLVPVHQFDHLPSYFIFAGLVFVPLTQPFLHEYGEDWYNTSPRRLCERALRELPKKAGEQFVILSQVLMDDINAGYERLAELQVKKVNGVEVENLKHLRRLVDGCVERSLRFDLDDERVIVLNYQLAKVATSQILKRHRIPSAMSSDLNDEQKAGAEIDLAIPC
;
A
#
# COMPACT_ATOMS: atom_id res chain seq x y z
N MET A 1 11.06 -39.44 34.22
CA MET A 1 12.40 -38.89 34.49
C MET A 1 12.33 -37.41 34.10
N LEU A 2 12.51 -36.42 34.98
CA LEU A 2 13.78 -36.01 35.64
C LEU A 2 14.81 -35.52 34.60
N THR A 3 15.38 -34.29 34.64
CA THR A 3 15.07 -33.07 35.44
C THR A 3 15.86 -31.85 34.90
N SER A 4 15.27 -30.64 34.91
CA SER A 4 15.95 -29.32 35.04
C SER A 4 14.95 -28.18 34.75
N SER A 5 15.03 -26.98 35.32
CA SER A 5 15.73 -26.52 36.55
C SER A 5 15.00 -25.30 37.13
N ILE A 6 14.94 -25.17 38.46
CA ILE A 6 14.38 -24.01 39.16
C ILE A 6 15.47 -23.35 40.00
N ARG A 7 15.69 -22.03 39.83
CA ARG A 7 16.02 -21.00 40.87
C ARG A 7 16.80 -19.80 40.29
N ALA A 8 16.23 -18.60 40.41
CA ALA A 8 16.97 -17.37 40.73
C ALA A 8 15.99 -16.25 41.16
N ALA A 9 15.81 -16.04 42.46
CA ALA A 9 15.09 -14.89 42.99
C ALA A 9 15.61 -14.50 44.40
N ARG A 10 15.58 -13.21 44.73
CA ARG A 10 16.01 -12.54 45.99
C ARG A 10 17.51 -12.42 46.29
N ARG A 11 18.04 -11.20 46.12
CA ARG A 11 18.73 -10.38 47.14
C ARG A 11 18.27 -8.92 46.91
N LEU A 12 17.56 -8.25 47.81
CA LEU A 12 17.88 -7.74 49.16
C LEU A 12 18.86 -6.54 49.20
N SER A 13 18.29 -5.35 49.03
CA SER A 13 18.42 -4.15 49.90
C SER A 13 19.70 -3.92 50.74
N ASN A 14 20.32 -2.74 50.60
CA ASN A 14 20.34 -1.67 51.65
C ASN A 14 21.38 -0.57 51.39
N VAL A 15 20.97 0.70 51.38
CA VAL A 15 21.69 1.88 51.92
C VAL A 15 20.65 2.90 52.42
N ARG A 16 20.89 3.55 53.58
CA ARG A 16 20.14 4.73 54.10
C ARG A 16 21.05 5.99 53.92
N SER A 17 20.66 7.26 54.07
CA SER A 17 19.88 7.90 55.16
C SER A 17 19.79 9.44 54.96
N PHE A 18 18.99 10.12 55.82
CA PHE A 18 19.07 11.57 56.17
C PHE A 18 18.60 12.59 55.09
N ILE A 19 18.02 13.78 55.37
CA ILE A 19 17.72 14.56 56.61
C ILE A 19 16.19 14.89 56.73
N SER A 20 15.77 15.48 57.85
CA SER A 20 14.40 15.73 58.37
C SER A 20 13.72 17.09 58.05
N HIS A 21 12.49 17.24 58.56
CA HIS A 21 11.53 18.38 58.53
C HIS A 21 12.08 19.81 58.76
N PHE A 22 11.33 20.84 58.31
CA PHE A 22 10.52 21.77 59.14
C PHE A 22 9.52 22.60 58.26
N PRO A 23 8.43 23.23 58.80
CA PRO A 23 7.37 23.90 58.00
C PRO A 23 7.07 25.38 58.37
N LEU A 24 6.02 25.98 57.72
CA LEU A 24 5.33 27.27 57.98
C LEU A 24 5.97 28.55 57.35
N PRO A 25 5.27 29.72 57.28
CA PRO A 25 4.02 29.92 56.53
C PRO A 25 3.90 31.28 55.78
N LEU A 26 2.80 31.45 55.01
CA LEU A 26 2.02 32.67 54.73
C LEU A 26 2.69 34.07 54.66
N SER A 27 2.52 34.74 53.52
CA SER A 27 2.23 36.19 53.48
C SER A 27 1.34 36.52 52.27
N SER A 28 0.58 37.61 52.32
CA SER A 28 -0.47 37.96 51.35
C SER A 28 -0.47 39.44 50.98
N LYS A 29 -0.74 39.74 49.70
CA LYS A 29 -1.14 41.02 49.07
C LYS A 29 -0.90 40.94 47.54
N ASP A 30 -1.71 41.52 46.66
CA ASP A 30 -3.11 41.99 46.75
C ASP A 30 -3.61 42.29 45.31
N LEU A 31 -4.94 42.36 45.10
CA LEU A 31 -5.61 42.91 43.88
C LEU A 31 -5.41 42.13 42.54
N SER A 32 -6.33 42.12 41.56
CA SER A 32 -7.70 42.67 41.45
C SER A 32 -8.63 41.83 40.54
N GLU A 33 -9.92 42.14 40.60
CA GLU A 33 -11.04 41.80 39.68
C GLU A 33 -10.73 42.09 38.19
N SER A 34 -11.37 41.54 37.13
CA SER A 34 -12.37 40.45 36.91
C SER A 34 -12.38 40.12 35.36
N SER A 35 -13.31 39.43 34.65
CA SER A 35 -14.69 38.93 34.89
C SER A 35 -15.11 37.78 33.92
N THR A 36 -16.31 37.22 34.15
CA THR A 36 -17.26 36.54 33.23
C THR A 36 -16.79 35.62 32.08
N LEU A 37 -17.08 34.31 32.21
CA LEU A 37 -17.45 33.38 31.13
C LEU A 37 -18.65 32.51 31.57
N PRO A 38 -19.47 31.95 30.67
CA PRO A 38 -20.73 31.26 31.01
C PRO A 38 -20.55 29.78 31.45
N ARG A 39 -21.60 29.23 32.08
CA ARG A 39 -21.64 27.86 32.64
C ARG A 39 -21.67 26.77 31.57
N ALA A 40 -20.87 25.72 31.76
CA ALA A 40 -21.15 24.39 31.21
C ALA A 40 -22.08 23.60 32.16
N ILE A 41 -22.88 22.69 31.60
CA ILE A 41 -23.76 21.78 32.37
C ILE A 41 -23.08 20.42 32.51
N VAL A 42 -23.14 19.84 33.70
CA VAL A 42 -22.62 18.50 34.01
C VAL A 42 -23.77 17.49 33.98
N PHE A 43 -23.53 16.34 33.35
CA PHE A 43 -24.17 15.08 33.72
C PHE A 43 -23.13 13.98 33.80
N SER A 44 -23.34 13.01 34.69
CA SER A 44 -22.39 11.95 35.00
C SER A 44 -23.05 10.58 34.96
N SER A 45 -22.26 9.56 34.60
CA SER A 45 -22.57 8.16 34.90
C SER A 45 -21.27 7.34 34.97
N ALA A 46 -20.99 6.79 36.14
CA ALA A 46 -20.03 5.70 36.33
C ALA A 46 -20.82 4.36 36.38
N THR A 47 -20.27 3.15 36.52
CA THR A 47 -18.91 2.70 36.90
C THR A 47 -18.70 1.25 36.44
N ALA A 48 -17.45 0.80 36.37
CA ALA A 48 -16.96 -0.57 36.66
C ALA A 48 -17.56 -1.81 35.95
N ALA A 49 -16.65 -2.69 35.50
CA ALA A 49 -16.97 -4.07 35.12
C ALA A 49 -16.78 -5.05 36.31
N ALA A 50 -17.52 -6.16 36.31
CA ALA A 50 -17.28 -7.32 37.16
C ALA A 50 -17.73 -8.62 36.46
N SER A 51 -16.94 -9.68 36.56
CA SER A 51 -17.25 -10.99 35.96
C SER A 51 -18.05 -11.88 36.92
N VAL A 52 -19.06 -12.61 36.43
CA VAL A 52 -19.71 -13.70 37.17
C VAL A 52 -19.78 -14.95 36.29
N ILE A 53 -19.39 -16.09 36.86
CA ILE A 53 -19.50 -17.41 36.23
C ILE A 53 -20.85 -18.03 36.63
N ALA A 54 -21.60 -18.54 35.66
CA ALA A 54 -22.76 -19.39 35.90
C ALA A 54 -22.71 -20.63 35.01
N ARG A 55 -22.77 -21.81 35.62
CA ARG A 55 -23.06 -23.08 34.92
C ARG A 55 -24.57 -23.30 34.95
N PHE A 56 -25.13 -23.84 33.88
CA PHE A 56 -26.40 -24.55 33.93
C PHE A 56 -26.28 -25.91 33.24
N TYR A 57 -26.79 -26.94 33.91
CA TYR A 57 -27.12 -28.22 33.30
C TYR A 57 -28.52 -28.14 32.72
N SER A 58 -28.77 -28.83 31.61
CA SER A 58 -30.09 -29.40 31.32
C SER A 58 -29.90 -30.76 30.65
N THR A 59 -30.74 -31.72 31.01
CA THR A 59 -30.68 -33.10 30.54
C THR A 59 -32.07 -33.57 30.17
N SER A 60 -32.28 -33.97 28.92
CA SER A 60 -33.31 -34.93 28.56
C SER A 60 -32.95 -35.68 27.28
N VAL A 61 -33.34 -36.94 27.27
CA VAL A 61 -33.33 -37.88 26.14
C VAL A 61 -34.71 -38.53 26.15
N ILE A 62 -35.31 -38.81 24.99
CA ILE A 62 -36.17 -39.99 24.73
C ILE A 62 -36.59 -40.03 23.25
N ASP A 63 -36.85 -41.23 22.78
CA ASP A 63 -37.00 -41.62 21.37
C ASP A 63 -38.35 -41.32 20.71
N SER A 64 -38.39 -41.62 19.42
CA SER A 64 -39.55 -41.76 18.53
C SER A 64 -40.71 -42.61 19.07
N LEU A 65 -41.90 -42.42 18.48
CA LEU A 65 -42.75 -43.55 18.06
C LEU A 65 -43.71 -43.16 16.92
N ILE A 66 -44.18 -44.17 16.18
CA ILE A 66 -45.08 -44.08 15.03
C ILE A 66 -46.46 -44.63 15.42
N HIS A 67 -47.55 -44.03 14.90
CA HIS A 67 -48.81 -44.75 14.68
C HIS A 67 -49.62 -44.18 13.51
N ASP A 68 -50.34 -45.07 12.83
CA ASP A 68 -51.22 -44.78 11.69
C ASP A 68 -52.61 -44.27 12.12
N ASP A 69 -53.37 -43.66 11.19
CA ASP A 69 -54.79 -43.99 11.02
C ASP A 69 -55.30 -43.71 9.59
N ASN A 70 -56.52 -44.16 9.24
CA ASN A 70 -56.74 -44.82 7.95
C ASN A 70 -58.05 -44.48 7.17
N ASN A 71 -57.99 -44.62 5.83
CA ASN A 71 -59.04 -45.12 4.92
C ASN A 71 -60.11 -44.17 4.26
N ASN A 72 -60.67 -44.66 3.13
CA ASN A 72 -61.97 -44.36 2.45
C ASN A 72 -62.17 -43.21 1.42
N ASN A 73 -61.58 -43.38 0.23
CA ASN A 73 -62.29 -43.79 -1.01
C ASN A 73 -63.72 -43.22 -1.35
N LYS A 74 -63.87 -42.33 -2.37
CA LYS A 74 -64.75 -42.53 -3.58
C LYS A 74 -64.92 -41.34 -4.58
N SER A 75 -64.87 -41.69 -5.87
CA SER A 75 -65.65 -41.18 -7.05
C SER A 75 -65.66 -39.68 -7.50
N ASN A 76 -64.90 -39.44 -8.59
CA ASN A 76 -65.39 -39.07 -9.94
C ASN A 76 -66.14 -37.73 -10.21
N ARG A 77 -65.46 -36.76 -10.88
CA ARG A 77 -65.88 -36.13 -12.17
C ARG A 77 -64.85 -35.12 -12.72
N ASN A 78 -64.76 -35.00 -14.06
CA ASN A 78 -63.88 -34.06 -14.76
C ASN A 78 -64.58 -32.72 -15.09
N ILE A 79 -63.93 -31.58 -14.80
CA ILE A 79 -63.89 -30.36 -15.64
C ILE A 79 -62.49 -29.72 -15.44
N PRO A 80 -61.74 -29.34 -16.49
CA PRO A 80 -60.42 -28.73 -16.34
C PRO A 80 -60.47 -27.21 -16.11
N CYS A 81 -59.52 -26.69 -15.34
CA CYS A 81 -59.11 -25.27 -15.37
C CYS A 81 -57.77 -25.16 -16.13
N PRO A 82 -57.49 -24.04 -16.81
CA PRO A 82 -56.23 -23.87 -17.53
C PRO A 82 -55.05 -23.73 -16.55
N VAL A 83 -53.99 -24.49 -16.79
CA VAL A 83 -52.68 -24.22 -16.17
C VAL A 83 -52.04 -23.06 -16.94
N SER A 84 -51.55 -22.05 -16.24
CA SER A 84 -50.83 -20.92 -16.82
C SER A 84 -49.35 -21.25 -16.96
N ASP A 85 -48.78 -21.05 -18.15
CA ASP A 85 -47.33 -21.17 -18.39
C ASP A 85 -46.57 -20.17 -17.49
N GLY A 86 -45.76 -20.67 -16.56
CA GLY A 86 -45.11 -19.82 -15.55
C GLY A 86 -43.86 -20.36 -14.87
N GLU A 87 -43.69 -21.69 -14.77
CA GLU A 87 -42.57 -22.28 -14.02
C GLU A 87 -41.26 -22.40 -14.84
N GLU A 88 -41.35 -22.51 -16.17
CA GLU A 88 -40.20 -22.81 -17.03
C GLU A 88 -39.17 -21.65 -17.10
N LEU A 89 -39.65 -20.40 -17.06
CA LEU A 89 -38.82 -19.17 -17.13
C LEU A 89 -37.95 -18.90 -15.89
N VAL A 90 -38.22 -19.54 -14.76
CA VAL A 90 -37.47 -19.32 -13.50
C VAL A 90 -36.28 -20.28 -13.39
N SER A 91 -36.43 -21.51 -13.87
CA SER A 91 -35.40 -22.56 -13.81
C SER A 91 -34.09 -22.18 -14.54
N HIS A 92 -34.20 -21.53 -15.70
CA HIS A 92 -33.09 -21.24 -16.60
C HIS A 92 -32.14 -20.13 -16.10
N ARG A 93 -32.56 -19.33 -15.12
CA ARG A 93 -31.68 -18.31 -14.52
C ARG A 93 -30.72 -18.87 -13.46
N TYR A 94 -31.14 -19.91 -12.74
CA TYR A 94 -30.33 -20.50 -11.67
C TYR A 94 -29.30 -21.51 -12.19
N THR A 95 -29.64 -22.31 -13.21
CA THR A 95 -28.72 -23.31 -13.80
C THR A 95 -27.46 -22.68 -14.38
N ASN A 96 -27.59 -21.56 -15.10
CA ASN A 96 -26.45 -20.91 -15.77
C ASN A 96 -25.38 -20.43 -14.76
N ALA A 97 -25.82 -19.83 -13.64
CA ALA A 97 -24.93 -19.26 -12.63
C ALA A 97 -24.16 -20.29 -11.78
N TYR A 98 -24.48 -21.59 -11.87
CA TYR A 98 -23.66 -22.66 -11.30
C TYR A 98 -22.59 -23.13 -12.29
N ALA A 99 -22.99 -23.48 -13.53
CA ALA A 99 -22.06 -23.90 -14.58
C ALA A 99 -20.94 -22.88 -14.83
N THR A 100 -21.26 -21.58 -14.73
CA THR A 100 -20.31 -20.47 -14.88
C THR A 100 -19.29 -20.39 -13.73
N ILE A 101 -19.68 -20.79 -12.51
CA ILE A 101 -18.76 -20.86 -11.37
C ILE A 101 -17.87 -22.09 -11.49
N ASP A 102 -18.42 -23.24 -11.89
CA ASP A 102 -17.65 -24.46 -12.10
C ASP A 102 -16.53 -24.26 -13.14
N LEU A 103 -16.83 -23.61 -14.27
CA LEU A 103 -15.84 -23.18 -15.28
C LEU A 103 -14.74 -22.27 -14.71
N ALA A 104 -15.07 -21.46 -13.71
CA ALA A 104 -14.09 -20.61 -13.03
C ALA A 104 -13.23 -21.37 -12.01
N LEU A 105 -13.70 -22.46 -11.42
CA LEU A 105 -12.88 -23.29 -10.52
C LEU A 105 -11.67 -23.88 -11.26
N ASP A 106 -11.89 -24.36 -12.49
CA ASP A 106 -10.83 -24.88 -13.38
C ASP A 106 -9.92 -23.77 -13.95
N SER A 107 -10.26 -22.50 -13.74
CA SER A 107 -9.45 -21.35 -14.18
C SER A 107 -8.65 -20.71 -13.03
N VAL A 108 -8.96 -21.08 -11.77
CA VAL A 108 -8.41 -20.48 -10.55
C VAL A 108 -7.35 -21.38 -9.91
N VAL A 109 -6.27 -20.77 -9.41
CA VAL A 109 -5.10 -21.47 -8.89
C VAL A 109 -4.67 -20.96 -7.53
N LYS A 110 -4.12 -21.86 -6.70
CA LYS A 110 -3.52 -21.51 -5.42
C LYS A 110 -2.05 -21.17 -5.61
N ILE A 111 -1.64 -20.02 -5.11
CA ILE A 111 -0.26 -19.53 -5.15
C ILE A 111 0.39 -19.77 -3.80
N PHE A 112 1.65 -20.20 -3.80
CA PHE A 112 2.50 -20.35 -2.64
C PHE A 112 3.78 -19.54 -2.88
N THR A 113 4.08 -18.58 -2.01
CA THR A 113 5.24 -17.69 -2.14
C THR A 113 6.13 -17.85 -0.93
N VAL A 114 7.42 -18.11 -1.15
CA VAL A 114 8.47 -17.95 -0.14
C VAL A 114 8.99 -16.52 -0.27
N THR A 115 8.79 -15.70 0.76
CA THR A 115 9.18 -14.28 0.81
C THR A 115 10.29 -14.04 1.83
N SER A 116 11.20 -13.09 1.56
CA SER A 116 12.35 -12.74 2.40
C SER A 116 12.68 -11.26 2.31
N SER A 117 11.74 -10.40 2.72
CA SER A 117 11.88 -8.94 2.75
C SER A 117 13.19 -8.43 3.37
N PRO A 118 13.80 -7.34 2.85
CA PRO A 118 15.01 -6.75 3.42
C PRO A 118 14.82 -6.17 4.84
N ASN A 119 15.93 -5.95 5.54
CA ASN A 119 15.98 -5.23 6.82
C ASN A 119 16.54 -3.82 6.59
N TYR A 120 15.75 -2.77 6.83
CA TYR A 120 16.14 -1.40 6.50
C TYR A 120 17.10 -0.77 7.52
N PHE A 121 17.17 -1.29 8.76
CA PHE A 121 18.22 -0.91 9.72
C PHE A 121 19.55 -1.61 9.43
N LEU A 122 19.51 -2.82 8.87
CA LEU A 122 20.67 -3.64 8.52
C LEU A 122 20.60 -4.03 7.02
N PRO A 123 20.75 -3.07 6.08
CA PRO A 123 20.42 -3.23 4.65
C PRO A 123 21.26 -4.28 3.88
N TRP A 124 22.27 -4.86 4.54
CA TRP A 124 23.02 -6.03 4.07
C TRP A 124 22.44 -7.38 4.58
N GLN A 125 21.22 -7.39 5.10
CA GLN A 125 20.53 -8.56 5.63
C GLN A 125 19.04 -8.59 5.20
N ASN A 126 18.53 -9.78 4.94
CA ASN A 126 17.10 -10.02 4.77
C ASN A 126 16.50 -10.56 6.08
N LYS A 127 15.20 -10.33 6.28
CA LYS A 127 14.43 -10.90 7.38
C LYS A 127 14.19 -12.40 7.09
N SER A 128 14.02 -13.18 8.16
CA SER A 128 13.79 -14.63 8.08
C SER A 128 12.67 -14.97 7.09
N GLN A 129 12.95 -15.94 6.21
CA GLN A 129 12.01 -16.43 5.20
C GLN A 129 10.66 -16.82 5.81
N ARG A 130 9.58 -16.54 5.08
CA ARG A 130 8.21 -16.92 5.43
C ARG A 130 7.50 -17.51 4.22
N GLU A 131 6.59 -18.45 4.46
CA GLU A 131 5.64 -18.90 3.45
C GLU A 131 4.36 -18.07 3.56
N THR A 132 3.88 -17.58 2.42
CA THR A 132 2.56 -16.96 2.26
C THR A 132 1.77 -17.71 1.19
N MET A 133 0.45 -17.51 1.17
CA MET A 133 -0.43 -18.12 0.17
C MET A 133 -1.48 -17.12 -0.28
N GLY A 134 -1.83 -17.20 -1.56
CA GLY A 134 -2.85 -16.37 -2.19
C GLY A 134 -3.53 -17.13 -3.33
N SER A 135 -4.34 -16.41 -4.10
CA SER A 135 -5.07 -16.92 -5.26
C SER A 135 -4.59 -16.24 -6.53
N GLY A 136 -4.81 -16.89 -7.66
CA GLY A 136 -4.66 -16.29 -8.99
C GLY A 136 -5.64 -16.94 -9.97
N PHE A 137 -5.72 -16.39 -11.17
CA PHE A 137 -6.53 -16.98 -12.24
C PHE A 137 -5.89 -16.81 -13.61
N VAL A 138 -6.18 -17.73 -14.50
CA VAL A 138 -5.65 -17.73 -15.86
C VAL A 138 -6.36 -16.66 -16.71
N ILE A 139 -5.55 -15.83 -17.36
CA ILE A 139 -5.96 -14.85 -18.37
C ILE A 139 -5.39 -15.23 -19.74
N SER A 140 -5.74 -14.47 -20.78
CA SER A 140 -5.28 -14.71 -22.15
C SER A 140 -3.75 -14.70 -22.29
N GLY A 141 -3.25 -15.52 -23.22
CA GLY A 141 -1.81 -15.63 -23.50
C GLY A 141 -1.01 -16.49 -22.52
N ARG A 142 -1.65 -17.45 -21.83
CA ARG A 142 -0.99 -18.38 -20.87
C ARG A 142 -0.26 -17.63 -19.74
N ARG A 143 -1.01 -16.75 -19.10
CA ARG A 143 -0.58 -15.92 -17.97
C ARG A 143 -1.55 -16.09 -16.81
N ILE A 144 -1.06 -15.93 -15.58
CA ILE A 144 -1.85 -15.95 -14.35
C ILE A 144 -1.84 -14.54 -13.78
N LEU A 145 -3.02 -13.95 -13.53
CA LEU A 145 -3.13 -12.69 -12.81
C LEU A 145 -3.30 -12.96 -11.31
N THR A 146 -2.66 -12.15 -10.47
CA THR A 146 -2.78 -12.15 -9.00
C THR A 146 -2.47 -10.75 -8.45
N ASN A 147 -2.41 -10.59 -7.12
CA ASN A 147 -1.96 -9.37 -6.48
C ASN A 147 -0.43 -9.28 -6.38
N ALA A 148 0.10 -8.07 -6.38
CA ALA A 148 1.52 -7.83 -6.12
C ALA A 148 1.90 -8.26 -4.69
N HIS A 149 1.08 -7.98 -3.69
CA HIS A 149 1.36 -8.37 -2.30
C HIS A 149 1.41 -9.90 -2.06
N VAL A 150 0.84 -10.72 -2.95
CA VAL A 150 0.91 -12.18 -2.89
C VAL A 150 2.29 -12.69 -3.32
N VAL A 151 3.04 -11.90 -4.10
CA VAL A 151 4.35 -12.27 -4.64
C VAL A 151 5.48 -11.29 -4.28
N ALA A 152 5.26 -10.38 -3.34
CA ALA A 152 6.25 -9.38 -2.94
C ALA A 152 7.42 -9.95 -2.11
N ASP A 153 8.63 -9.45 -2.36
CA ASP A 153 9.90 -9.89 -1.79
C ASP A 153 10.14 -11.42 -1.94
N GLN A 154 9.62 -11.99 -3.02
CA GLN A 154 9.68 -13.39 -3.39
C GLN A 154 11.09 -13.92 -3.67
N THR A 155 11.45 -15.01 -3.01
CA THR A 155 12.63 -15.83 -3.35
C THR A 155 12.26 -17.10 -4.12
N PHE A 156 11.00 -17.55 -4.06
CA PHE A 156 10.49 -18.70 -4.79
C PHE A 156 8.96 -18.67 -4.86
N VAL A 157 8.36 -19.01 -6.01
CA VAL A 157 6.90 -19.03 -6.20
C VAL A 157 6.46 -20.34 -6.87
N LEU A 158 5.36 -20.92 -6.37
CA LEU A 158 4.72 -22.11 -6.91
C LEU A 158 3.21 -21.86 -7.13
N VAL A 159 2.63 -22.51 -8.14
CA VAL A 159 1.18 -22.56 -8.36
C VAL A 159 0.65 -23.99 -8.33
N ARG A 160 -0.63 -24.16 -7.98
CA ARG A 160 -1.34 -25.45 -8.01
C ARG A 160 -2.76 -25.26 -8.55
N LYS A 161 -3.16 -26.11 -9.50
CA LYS A 161 -4.51 -26.15 -10.08
C LYS A 161 -5.57 -26.54 -9.03
N HIS A 162 -6.84 -26.25 -9.31
CA HIS A 162 -7.93 -26.95 -8.63
C HIS A 162 -7.83 -28.47 -8.87
N GLY A 163 -8.29 -29.29 -7.92
CA GLY A 163 -8.24 -30.76 -7.96
C GLY A 163 -6.85 -31.43 -7.97
N SER A 164 -5.79 -30.76 -8.41
CA SER A 164 -4.46 -31.36 -8.56
C SER A 164 -3.62 -31.28 -7.27
N PRO A 165 -2.86 -32.34 -6.91
CA PRO A 165 -1.84 -32.26 -5.86
C PRO A 165 -0.54 -31.58 -6.34
N THR A 166 -0.28 -31.52 -7.64
CA THR A 166 1.00 -31.12 -8.23
C THR A 166 1.21 -29.60 -8.15
N LYS A 167 2.29 -29.18 -7.50
CA LYS A 167 2.77 -27.80 -7.53
C LYS A 167 3.75 -27.61 -8.69
N TYR A 168 3.56 -26.56 -9.47
CA TYR A 168 4.41 -26.17 -10.60
C TYR A 168 5.19 -24.91 -10.25
N LYS A 169 6.47 -24.83 -10.66
CA LYS A 169 7.26 -23.58 -10.59
C LYS A 169 6.60 -22.54 -11.49
N THR A 170 6.54 -21.30 -11.01
CA THR A 170 6.13 -20.14 -11.80
C THR A 170 7.20 -19.04 -11.67
N GLU A 171 7.24 -18.12 -12.61
CA GLU A 171 8.09 -16.93 -12.55
C GLU A 171 7.22 -15.68 -12.68
N VAL A 172 7.68 -14.58 -12.06
CA VAL A 172 6.96 -13.31 -12.05
C VAL A 172 7.37 -12.52 -13.30
N GLN A 173 6.43 -12.33 -14.23
CA GLN A 173 6.66 -11.62 -15.49
C GLN A 173 6.63 -10.09 -15.28
N ALA A 174 5.70 -9.59 -14.46
CA ALA A 174 5.57 -8.17 -14.17
C ALA A 174 4.86 -7.95 -12.83
N VAL A 175 5.20 -6.86 -12.14
CA VAL A 175 4.56 -6.43 -10.89
C VAL A 175 4.26 -4.94 -10.96
N GLY A 176 3.04 -4.57 -10.58
CA GLY A 176 2.59 -3.20 -10.41
C GLY A 176 2.09 -2.99 -9.00
N HIS A 177 2.99 -2.61 -8.08
CA HIS A 177 2.65 -2.44 -6.66
C HIS A 177 1.59 -1.36 -6.44
N GLU A 178 1.62 -0.26 -7.21
CA GLU A 178 0.68 0.87 -7.12
C GLU A 178 -0.80 0.42 -7.30
N CYS A 179 -1.06 -0.46 -8.26
CA CYS A 179 -2.36 -1.13 -8.47
C CYS A 179 -2.51 -2.46 -7.75
N ASP A 180 -1.51 -2.92 -6.99
CA ASP A 180 -1.47 -4.24 -6.36
C ASP A 180 -1.79 -5.40 -7.34
N LEU A 181 -1.15 -5.43 -8.50
CA LEU A 181 -1.30 -6.50 -9.51
C LEU A 181 0.05 -7.13 -9.88
N ALA A 182 0.04 -8.43 -10.19
CA ALA A 182 1.19 -9.13 -10.74
C ALA A 182 0.78 -10.18 -11.79
N ILE A 183 1.64 -10.40 -12.79
CA ILE A 183 1.49 -11.42 -13.82
C ILE A 183 2.53 -12.52 -13.58
N LEU A 184 2.08 -13.78 -13.55
CA LEU A 184 2.92 -14.97 -13.41
C LEU A 184 2.85 -15.84 -14.67
N VAL A 185 3.95 -16.52 -14.99
CA VAL A 185 4.08 -17.43 -16.14
C VAL A 185 4.58 -18.81 -15.70
N VAL A 186 4.13 -19.86 -16.37
CA VAL A 186 4.46 -21.26 -16.05
C VAL A 186 5.01 -21.96 -17.29
N GLU A 187 6.26 -22.40 -17.21
CA GLU A 187 6.99 -23.03 -18.33
C GLU A 187 6.50 -24.46 -18.64
N ASN A 188 5.87 -25.14 -17.68
CA ASN A 188 5.46 -26.54 -17.85
C ASN A 188 4.10 -26.64 -18.57
N GLU A 189 4.10 -27.22 -19.77
CA GLU A 189 2.90 -27.50 -20.57
C GLU A 189 1.81 -28.30 -19.81
N GLU A 190 2.21 -29.25 -18.95
CA GLU A 190 1.30 -30.08 -18.13
C GLU A 190 0.43 -29.21 -17.19
N PHE A 191 0.91 -28.03 -16.79
CA PHE A 191 0.09 -27.08 -16.04
C PHE A 191 -1.04 -26.52 -16.90
N TRP A 192 -0.82 -26.23 -18.19
CA TRP A 192 -1.83 -25.65 -19.08
C TRP A 192 -2.87 -26.66 -19.56
N GLU A 193 -2.61 -27.96 -19.47
CA GLU A 193 -3.60 -29.00 -19.77
C GLU A 193 -4.85 -28.89 -18.88
N GLY A 194 -6.01 -28.67 -19.52
CA GLY A 194 -7.30 -28.51 -18.84
C GLY A 194 -7.59 -27.12 -18.25
N MET A 195 -6.65 -26.18 -18.30
CA MET A 195 -6.88 -24.82 -17.81
C MET A 195 -7.68 -23.99 -18.82
N ASN A 196 -8.78 -23.39 -18.37
CA ASN A 196 -9.50 -22.37 -19.12
C ASN A 196 -8.98 -20.97 -18.76
N CYS A 197 -9.13 -20.00 -19.67
CA CYS A 197 -8.86 -18.58 -19.39
C CYS A 197 -10.16 -17.81 -19.14
N LEU A 198 -10.15 -16.88 -18.19
CA LEU A 198 -11.30 -16.02 -17.91
C LEU A 198 -11.22 -14.71 -18.70
N ASP A 199 -12.34 -14.34 -19.32
CA ASP A 199 -12.48 -13.05 -20.02
C ASP A 199 -12.69 -11.89 -19.04
N LEU A 200 -12.04 -10.77 -19.34
CA LEU A 200 -12.19 -9.52 -18.60
C LEU A 200 -13.46 -8.79 -19.07
N GLY A 201 -14.35 -8.47 -18.13
CA GLY A 201 -15.62 -7.79 -18.38
C GLY A 201 -15.51 -6.26 -18.36
N ASP A 202 -16.52 -5.63 -17.78
CA ASP A 202 -16.66 -4.19 -17.61
C ASP A 202 -16.95 -3.84 -16.14
N ILE A 203 -17.10 -2.55 -15.81
CA ILE A 203 -17.32 -2.09 -14.44
C ILE A 203 -18.77 -2.39 -14.00
N PRO A 204 -19.01 -3.27 -13.02
CA PRO A 204 -20.35 -3.60 -12.55
C PRO A 204 -21.06 -2.39 -11.92
N TYR A 205 -22.37 -2.29 -12.11
CA TYR A 205 -23.24 -1.30 -11.50
C TYR A 205 -23.53 -1.62 -10.03
N LEU A 206 -23.97 -0.61 -9.28
CA LEU A 206 -24.42 -0.79 -7.90
C LEU A 206 -25.54 -1.84 -7.84
N GLN A 207 -25.51 -2.68 -6.80
CA GLN A 207 -26.42 -3.82 -6.57
C GLN A 207 -26.28 -5.00 -7.55
N GLU A 208 -25.37 -4.98 -8.54
CA GLU A 208 -25.11 -6.16 -9.37
C GLU A 208 -24.38 -7.25 -8.57
N ALA A 209 -24.77 -8.51 -8.83
CA ALA A 209 -24.29 -9.67 -8.09
C ALA A 209 -22.89 -10.10 -8.54
N VAL A 210 -22.02 -10.37 -7.56
CA VAL A 210 -20.62 -10.71 -7.75
C VAL A 210 -20.23 -11.92 -6.90
N ALA A 211 -19.43 -12.82 -7.48
CA ALA A 211 -18.87 -13.99 -6.81
C ALA A 211 -17.34 -13.92 -6.81
N VAL A 212 -16.72 -13.88 -5.64
CA VAL A 212 -15.26 -13.97 -5.49
C VAL A 212 -14.87 -15.41 -5.30
N VAL A 213 -13.89 -15.87 -6.08
CA VAL A 213 -13.38 -17.25 -6.06
C VAL A 213 -11.91 -17.24 -5.61
N GLY A 214 -11.53 -18.11 -4.67
CA GLY A 214 -10.15 -18.16 -4.17
C GLY A 214 -9.89 -19.25 -3.14
N TYR A 215 -8.70 -19.24 -2.55
CA TYR A 215 -8.21 -20.24 -1.59
C TYR A 215 -7.95 -19.61 -0.21
N PRO A 216 -8.88 -19.74 0.76
CA PRO A 216 -8.75 -19.09 2.05
C PRO A 216 -7.60 -19.67 2.87
N GLN A 217 -6.97 -18.84 3.69
CA GLN A 217 -5.81 -19.20 4.50
C GLN A 217 -6.05 -20.45 5.36
N GLY A 218 -5.13 -21.41 5.28
CA GLY A 218 -5.22 -22.70 5.98
C GLY A 218 -6.08 -23.76 5.29
N GLY A 219 -6.88 -23.40 4.28
CA GLY A 219 -7.62 -24.34 3.44
C GLY A 219 -6.89 -24.67 2.14
N ASP A 220 -6.99 -25.91 1.67
CA ASP A 220 -6.47 -26.33 0.35
C ASP A 220 -7.57 -26.49 -0.71
N ASN A 221 -8.83 -26.47 -0.30
CA ASN A 221 -10.00 -26.39 -1.16
C ASN A 221 -10.27 -24.95 -1.60
N ILE A 222 -10.94 -24.81 -2.74
CA ILE A 222 -11.44 -23.53 -3.24
C ILE A 222 -12.66 -23.07 -2.43
N SER A 223 -12.88 -21.76 -2.37
CA SER A 223 -13.99 -21.09 -1.69
C SER A 223 -14.61 -20.07 -2.62
N VAL A 224 -15.93 -19.88 -2.49
CA VAL A 224 -16.70 -18.90 -3.25
C VAL A 224 -17.51 -18.06 -2.27
N THR A 225 -17.23 -16.76 -2.19
CA THR A 225 -18.05 -15.80 -1.44
C THR A 225 -18.88 -14.99 -2.43
N LYS A 226 -20.19 -14.86 -2.18
CA LYS A 226 -21.12 -14.12 -3.03
C LYS A 226 -21.63 -12.88 -2.30
N GLY A 227 -21.90 -11.83 -3.07
CA GLY A 227 -22.43 -10.56 -2.61
C GLY A 227 -22.90 -9.70 -3.77
N VAL A 228 -23.02 -8.40 -3.52
CA VAL A 228 -23.33 -7.36 -4.50
C VAL A 228 -22.31 -6.22 -4.45
N VAL A 229 -22.27 -5.43 -5.53
CA VAL A 229 -21.51 -4.18 -5.56
C VAL A 229 -22.18 -3.11 -4.70
N SER A 230 -21.48 -2.69 -3.66
CA SER A 230 -21.91 -1.67 -2.71
C SER A 230 -21.54 -0.24 -3.15
N ARG A 231 -20.38 -0.08 -3.81
CA ARG A 231 -19.86 1.22 -4.26
C ARG A 231 -18.79 1.08 -5.34
N VAL A 232 -18.55 2.14 -6.11
CA VAL A 232 -17.33 2.32 -6.92
C VAL A 232 -16.76 3.70 -6.59
N GLU A 233 -15.55 3.75 -6.04
CA GLU A 233 -14.91 5.02 -5.63
C GLU A 233 -13.37 4.93 -5.63
N PRO A 234 -12.65 6.07 -5.66
CA PRO A 234 -11.20 6.08 -5.46
C PRO A 234 -10.90 5.62 -4.03
N THR A 235 -10.04 4.62 -3.89
CA THR A 235 -9.68 4.02 -2.61
C THR A 235 -8.15 3.98 -2.48
N GLN A 236 -7.65 4.08 -1.25
CA GLN A 236 -6.23 3.88 -0.97
C GLN A 236 -5.86 2.40 -1.19
N TYR A 237 -4.97 2.12 -2.13
CA TYR A 237 -4.38 0.78 -2.31
C TYR A 237 -3.25 0.64 -1.28
N VAL A 238 -3.47 -0.17 -0.23
CA VAL A 238 -2.58 -0.20 0.95
C VAL A 238 -1.17 -0.70 0.60
N HIS A 239 -1.05 -1.63 -0.35
CA HIS A 239 0.25 -2.13 -0.84
C HIS A 239 0.96 -1.13 -1.79
N GLY A 240 0.20 -0.28 -2.48
CA GLY A 240 0.70 0.60 -3.52
C GLY A 240 0.88 2.06 -3.13
N ALA A 241 0.48 2.44 -1.91
CA ALA A 241 0.39 3.82 -1.41
C ALA A 241 -0.38 4.82 -2.30
N THR A 242 -1.10 4.33 -3.31
CA THR A 242 -1.69 5.13 -4.39
C THR A 242 -3.22 5.13 -4.28
N GLN A 243 -3.87 6.20 -4.74
CA GLN A 243 -5.33 6.26 -4.85
C GLN A 243 -5.76 5.96 -6.29
N LEU A 244 -6.43 4.82 -6.46
CA LEU A 244 -6.99 4.37 -7.73
C LEU A 244 -8.45 3.96 -7.52
N MET A 245 -9.21 3.82 -8.59
CA MET A 245 -10.57 3.28 -8.50
C MET A 245 -10.56 1.88 -7.87
N ALA A 246 -11.44 1.64 -6.91
CA ALA A 246 -11.80 0.30 -6.44
C ALA A 246 -13.32 0.12 -6.47
N ILE A 247 -13.76 -1.13 -6.54
CA ILE A 247 -15.17 -1.50 -6.37
C ILE A 247 -15.31 -2.10 -4.96
N GLN A 248 -16.17 -1.51 -4.14
CA GLN A 248 -16.54 -2.05 -2.83
C GLN A 248 -17.65 -3.10 -3.02
N ILE A 249 -17.50 -4.26 -2.38
CA ILE A 249 -18.48 -5.35 -2.38
C ILE A 249 -18.79 -5.79 -0.94
N ASP A 250 -19.98 -6.34 -0.71
CA ASP A 250 -20.35 -6.91 0.60
C ASP A 250 -19.96 -8.39 0.77
N ALA A 251 -19.46 -9.05 -0.28
CA ALA A 251 -18.90 -10.40 -0.20
C ALA A 251 -17.63 -10.42 0.68
N ALA A 252 -17.55 -11.39 1.60
CA ALA A 252 -16.42 -11.51 2.50
C ALA A 252 -15.09 -11.79 1.77
N ILE A 253 -14.10 -10.91 1.97
CA ILE A 253 -12.71 -11.08 1.54
C ILE A 253 -11.86 -11.49 2.74
N ASN A 254 -11.35 -12.72 2.70
CA ASN A 254 -10.48 -13.31 3.70
C ASN A 254 -9.05 -13.45 3.16
N PRO A 255 -8.01 -13.44 4.02
CA PRO A 255 -6.64 -13.75 3.61
C PRO A 255 -6.56 -15.05 2.81
N GLY A 256 -5.78 -15.05 1.74
CA GLY A 256 -5.68 -16.16 0.78
C GLY A 256 -6.61 -16.04 -0.43
N ASN A 257 -7.80 -15.43 -0.31
CA ASN A 257 -8.67 -15.14 -1.47
C ASN A 257 -8.11 -13.99 -2.34
N SER A 258 -7.23 -13.15 -1.78
CA SER A 258 -6.52 -12.09 -2.50
C SER A 258 -5.77 -12.64 -3.72
N GLY A 259 -5.89 -11.93 -4.84
CA GLY A 259 -5.44 -12.31 -6.18
C GLY A 259 -6.44 -13.16 -6.97
N GLY A 260 -7.51 -13.64 -6.33
CA GLY A 260 -8.58 -14.40 -6.97
C GLY A 260 -9.56 -13.51 -7.77
N PRO A 261 -10.26 -14.06 -8.78
CA PRO A 261 -11.19 -13.29 -9.60
C PRO A 261 -12.49 -13.00 -8.84
N ALA A 262 -13.00 -11.80 -9.05
CA ALA A 262 -14.37 -11.41 -8.76
C ALA A 262 -15.17 -11.46 -10.06
N ILE A 263 -16.22 -12.29 -10.09
CA ILE A 263 -16.92 -12.69 -11.31
C ILE A 263 -18.35 -12.13 -11.30
N MET A 264 -18.75 -11.52 -12.41
CA MET A 264 -20.10 -11.06 -12.70
C MET A 264 -20.57 -11.71 -14.00
N GLY A 265 -21.67 -12.48 -13.93
CA GLY A 265 -22.08 -13.31 -15.05
C GLY A 265 -20.97 -14.31 -15.39
N ASP A 266 -20.53 -14.29 -16.65
CA ASP A 266 -19.48 -15.11 -17.26
C ASP A 266 -18.09 -14.43 -17.31
N LYS A 267 -17.93 -13.24 -16.73
CA LYS A 267 -16.71 -12.44 -16.87
C LYS A 267 -16.13 -11.92 -15.55
N VAL A 268 -14.85 -11.65 -15.55
CA VAL A 268 -14.14 -11.04 -14.42
C VAL A 268 -14.49 -9.55 -14.35
N ALA A 269 -15.11 -9.14 -13.25
CA ALA A 269 -15.38 -7.75 -12.87
C ALA A 269 -14.20 -7.11 -12.08
N GLY A 270 -13.31 -7.92 -11.52
CA GLY A 270 -12.08 -7.45 -10.88
C GLY A 270 -11.23 -8.52 -10.21
N VAL A 271 -10.14 -8.11 -9.56
CA VAL A 271 -9.30 -8.98 -8.70
C VAL A 271 -9.59 -8.66 -7.24
N ALA A 272 -9.94 -9.64 -6.40
CA ALA A 272 -10.07 -9.42 -4.96
C ALA A 272 -8.70 -9.11 -4.34
N PHE A 273 -8.59 -8.09 -3.47
CA PHE A 273 -7.29 -7.70 -2.90
C PHE A 273 -7.31 -7.41 -1.40
N GLN A 274 -8.03 -6.37 -0.96
CA GLN A 274 -8.03 -5.90 0.42
C GLN A 274 -9.44 -5.90 1.04
N ASN A 275 -9.49 -5.90 2.38
CA ASN A 275 -10.69 -5.64 3.18
C ASN A 275 -10.49 -4.39 4.04
N LEU A 276 -11.57 -3.78 4.53
CA LEU A 276 -11.45 -2.66 5.47
C LEU A 276 -11.26 -3.21 6.89
N SER A 277 -10.04 -3.10 7.44
CA SER A 277 -9.73 -3.57 8.79
C SER A 277 -10.64 -2.92 9.83
N GLY A 278 -11.34 -3.75 10.61
CA GLY A 278 -12.31 -3.31 11.62
C GLY A 278 -13.75 -3.13 11.12
N ALA A 279 -14.04 -3.38 9.84
CA ALA A 279 -15.40 -3.42 9.30
C ALA A 279 -15.76 -4.83 8.81
N GLU A 280 -16.96 -5.31 9.18
CA GLU A 280 -17.51 -6.56 8.69
C GLU A 280 -18.13 -6.37 7.30
N ASN A 281 -18.00 -7.36 6.42
CA ASN A 281 -18.62 -7.38 5.09
C ASN A 281 -18.27 -6.16 4.21
N ILE A 282 -17.01 -5.70 4.27
CA ILE A 282 -16.46 -4.69 3.35
C ILE A 282 -15.20 -5.28 2.69
N GLY A 283 -15.39 -5.81 1.48
CA GLY A 283 -14.32 -6.21 0.58
C GLY A 283 -14.11 -5.19 -0.54
N TYR A 284 -12.90 -5.18 -1.12
CA TYR A 284 -12.61 -4.41 -2.33
C TYR A 284 -12.04 -5.30 -3.43
N ILE A 285 -12.39 -4.95 -4.68
CA ILE A 285 -11.84 -5.56 -5.89
C ILE A 285 -11.22 -4.50 -6.80
N ILE A 286 -10.09 -4.84 -7.41
CA ILE A 286 -9.36 -4.05 -8.41
C ILE A 286 -10.17 -4.11 -9.71
N PRO A 287 -10.66 -2.98 -10.25
CA PRO A 287 -11.65 -3.00 -11.32
C PRO A 287 -10.99 -3.22 -12.68
N VAL A 288 -11.77 -3.73 -13.65
CA VAL A 288 -11.26 -4.08 -14.98
C VAL A 288 -10.48 -2.96 -15.71
N PRO A 289 -10.80 -1.65 -15.62
CA PRO A 289 -9.98 -0.61 -16.23
C PRO A 289 -8.54 -0.55 -15.69
N VAL A 290 -8.35 -0.75 -14.38
CA VAL A 290 -7.03 -0.79 -13.74
C VAL A 290 -6.27 -2.03 -14.19
N ILE A 291 -6.95 -3.18 -14.31
CA ILE A 291 -6.38 -4.41 -14.87
C ILE A 291 -5.96 -4.23 -16.34
N LYS A 292 -6.82 -3.63 -17.17
CA LYS A 292 -6.56 -3.37 -18.60
C LYS A 292 -5.40 -2.39 -18.79
N HIS A 293 -5.32 -1.32 -17.99
CA HIS A 293 -4.20 -0.37 -17.97
C HIS A 293 -2.89 -1.09 -17.63
N PHE A 294 -2.84 -1.81 -16.51
CA PHE A 294 -1.69 -2.61 -16.08
C PHE A 294 -1.21 -3.60 -17.14
N ILE A 295 -2.11 -4.41 -17.71
CA ILE A 295 -1.77 -5.39 -18.75
C ILE A 295 -1.25 -4.69 -20.01
N SER A 296 -1.91 -3.61 -20.47
CA SER A 296 -1.48 -2.89 -21.68
C SER A 296 -0.09 -2.26 -21.54
N GLY A 297 0.24 -1.67 -20.39
CA GLY A 297 1.58 -1.13 -20.16
C GLY A 297 2.67 -2.20 -20.19
N VAL A 298 2.40 -3.37 -19.60
CA VAL A 298 3.32 -4.53 -19.64
C VAL A 298 3.46 -5.12 -21.04
N GLU A 299 2.38 -5.16 -21.84
CA GLU A 299 2.41 -5.66 -23.22
C GLU A 299 3.10 -4.69 -24.19
N GLU A 300 2.97 -3.38 -23.98
CA GLU A 300 3.55 -2.35 -24.85
C GLU A 300 5.02 -2.04 -24.52
N CYS A 301 5.38 -2.01 -23.24
CA CYS A 301 6.73 -1.63 -22.78
C CYS A 301 7.57 -2.80 -22.25
N GLY A 302 7.01 -4.01 -22.15
CA GLY A 302 7.68 -5.19 -21.56
C GLY A 302 7.84 -5.15 -20.04
N ALA A 303 7.40 -4.07 -19.39
CA ALA A 303 7.53 -3.81 -17.96
C ALA A 303 6.36 -2.93 -17.48
N TYR A 304 6.12 -2.90 -16.16
CA TYR A 304 5.10 -2.03 -15.57
C TYR A 304 5.55 -0.55 -15.61
N VAL A 305 4.62 0.35 -15.98
CA VAL A 305 4.93 1.76 -16.33
C VAL A 305 4.42 2.81 -15.34
N GLY A 306 3.75 2.42 -14.25
CA GLY A 306 3.20 3.35 -13.27
C GLY A 306 1.86 3.99 -13.65
N PHE A 307 1.18 4.61 -12.68
CA PHE A 307 0.02 5.49 -12.93
C PHE A 307 0.43 6.96 -13.05
N CYS A 308 -0.20 7.67 -13.97
CA CYS A 308 0.08 9.09 -14.21
C CYS A 308 -0.46 10.01 -13.10
N SER A 309 0.24 11.12 -12.86
CA SER A 309 -0.21 12.19 -11.97
C SER A 309 0.07 13.59 -12.53
N LEU A 310 -0.85 14.52 -12.29
CA LEU A 310 -0.65 15.96 -12.54
C LEU A 310 0.28 16.62 -11.50
N GLY A 311 0.59 15.95 -10.38
CA GLY A 311 1.44 16.50 -9.32
C GLY A 311 0.81 17.64 -8.50
N LEU A 312 -0.51 17.82 -8.56
CA LEU A 312 -1.22 18.90 -7.87
C LEU A 312 -1.68 18.47 -6.47
N SER A 313 -1.76 19.42 -5.54
CA SER A 313 -2.56 19.30 -4.31
C SER A 313 -3.67 20.33 -4.36
N CYS A 314 -4.92 19.88 -4.48
CA CYS A 314 -6.08 20.76 -4.71
C CYS A 314 -6.93 20.96 -3.44
N GLN A 315 -7.63 22.10 -3.38
CA GLN A 315 -8.60 22.44 -2.34
C GLN A 315 -10.00 22.60 -2.96
N PRO A 316 -11.05 21.96 -2.39
CA PRO A 316 -12.44 22.20 -2.77
C PRO A 316 -12.86 23.67 -2.68
N THR A 317 -13.68 24.12 -3.64
CA THR A 317 -14.17 25.50 -3.75
C THR A 317 -15.67 25.62 -3.41
N GLU A 318 -16.18 24.75 -2.54
CA GLU A 318 -17.60 24.76 -2.11
C GLU A 318 -18.02 26.08 -1.44
N ASN A 319 -17.11 26.73 -0.72
CA ASN A 319 -17.37 28.02 -0.08
C ASN A 319 -17.56 29.15 -1.11
N VAL A 320 -18.67 29.90 -0.99
CA VAL A 320 -19.04 30.96 -1.94
C VAL A 320 -18.03 32.10 -1.93
N GLN A 321 -17.58 32.56 -0.75
CA GLN A 321 -16.67 33.69 -0.61
C GLN A 321 -15.28 33.40 -1.19
N LEU A 322 -14.84 32.15 -1.15
CA LEU A 322 -13.61 31.68 -1.82
C LEU A 322 -13.73 31.81 -3.35
N ARG A 323 -14.89 31.41 -3.92
CA ARG A 323 -15.18 31.55 -5.35
C ARG A 323 -15.26 33.01 -5.79
N GLU A 324 -15.91 33.85 -5.01
CA GLU A 324 -16.00 35.31 -5.24
C GLU A 324 -14.61 35.98 -5.19
N HIS A 325 -13.77 35.59 -4.22
CA HIS A 325 -12.40 36.10 -4.06
C HIS A 325 -11.54 35.82 -5.30
N PHE A 326 -11.62 34.60 -5.86
CA PHE A 326 -10.92 34.22 -7.09
C PHE A 326 -11.71 34.50 -8.38
N HIS A 327 -12.74 35.34 -8.29
CA HIS A 327 -13.51 35.87 -9.44
C HIS A 327 -14.21 34.80 -10.29
N MET A 328 -14.55 33.65 -9.70
CA MET A 328 -15.39 32.65 -10.36
C MET A 328 -16.80 33.19 -10.59
N ARG A 329 -17.31 33.03 -11.82
CA ARG A 329 -18.70 33.31 -12.17
C ARG A 329 -19.63 32.28 -11.51
N PRO A 330 -20.93 32.58 -11.27
CA PRO A 330 -21.85 31.66 -10.59
C PRO A 330 -22.00 30.29 -11.25
N GLU A 331 -21.74 30.21 -12.56
CA GLU A 331 -21.82 29.00 -13.38
C GLU A 331 -20.50 28.20 -13.42
N MET A 332 -19.40 28.76 -12.88
CA MET A 332 -18.10 28.11 -12.84
C MET A 332 -17.97 27.16 -11.66
N THR A 333 -17.32 26.03 -11.91
CA THR A 333 -16.90 25.08 -10.88
C THR A 333 -15.45 24.66 -11.09
N GLY A 334 -14.79 24.19 -10.03
CA GLY A 334 -13.41 23.69 -10.12
C GLY A 334 -12.76 23.49 -8.77
N VAL A 335 -11.43 23.28 -8.75
CA VAL A 335 -10.64 23.15 -7.51
C VAL A 335 -9.40 24.03 -7.51
N LEU A 336 -9.08 24.63 -6.35
CA LEU A 336 -8.00 25.59 -6.17
C LEU A 336 -6.65 24.87 -5.98
N ILE A 337 -5.62 25.23 -6.75
CA ILE A 337 -4.27 24.64 -6.65
C ILE A 337 -3.54 25.21 -5.43
N SER A 338 -3.36 24.38 -4.40
CA SER A 338 -2.65 24.75 -3.16
C SER A 338 -1.14 24.48 -3.20
N LYS A 339 -0.71 23.45 -3.96
CA LYS A 339 0.68 23.08 -4.24
C LYS A 339 0.80 22.42 -5.61
N ILE A 340 2.01 22.47 -6.16
CA ILE A 340 2.44 21.73 -7.36
C ILE A 340 3.73 20.97 -7.01
N ASN A 341 3.94 19.79 -7.60
CA ASN A 341 5.18 19.02 -7.50
C ASN A 341 6.20 19.56 -8.53
N PRO A 342 7.39 20.04 -8.12
CA PRO A 342 8.41 20.60 -9.02
C PRO A 342 8.93 19.65 -10.11
N LEU A 343 8.65 18.35 -10.03
CA LEU A 343 9.00 17.37 -11.06
C LEU A 343 7.87 17.12 -12.08
N SER A 344 6.69 17.72 -11.90
CA SER A 344 5.57 17.64 -12.84
C SER A 344 5.71 18.68 -13.96
N ASP A 345 5.23 18.35 -15.17
CA ASP A 345 5.17 19.30 -16.29
C ASP A 345 4.22 20.48 -15.97
N ALA A 346 3.24 20.26 -15.08
CA ALA A 346 2.32 21.27 -14.59
C ALA A 346 3.00 22.46 -13.90
N ASP A 347 4.14 22.27 -13.23
CA ASP A 347 4.91 23.33 -12.54
C ASP A 347 5.44 24.41 -13.52
N ARG A 348 5.52 24.08 -14.81
CA ARG A 348 5.99 25.00 -15.87
C ARG A 348 4.91 25.97 -16.35
N VAL A 349 3.63 25.65 -16.16
CA VAL A 349 2.50 26.36 -16.80
C VAL A 349 1.37 26.74 -15.85
N LEU A 350 1.08 25.90 -14.85
CA LEU A 350 0.14 26.18 -13.77
C LEU A 350 0.84 26.90 -12.62
N LYS A 351 0.06 27.47 -11.71
CA LYS A 351 0.54 28.20 -10.54
C LYS A 351 -0.29 27.83 -9.32
N LYS A 352 0.28 28.05 -8.14
CA LYS A 352 -0.50 28.16 -6.91
C LYS A 352 -1.58 29.23 -7.10
N ASP A 353 -2.76 28.98 -6.54
CA ASP A 353 -3.95 29.85 -6.58
C ASP A 353 -4.66 29.95 -7.95
N ASP A 354 -4.22 29.19 -8.97
CA ASP A 354 -5.09 28.86 -10.11
C ASP A 354 -6.26 27.96 -9.66
N ILE A 355 -7.39 28.01 -10.36
CA ILE A 355 -8.50 27.06 -10.17
C ILE A 355 -8.63 26.17 -11.40
N VAL A 356 -8.52 24.85 -11.24
CA VAL A 356 -8.71 23.88 -12.34
C VAL A 356 -10.20 23.71 -12.61
N LEU A 357 -10.65 24.14 -13.79
CA LEU A 357 -12.05 24.13 -14.23
C LEU A 357 -12.42 22.85 -14.99
N ALA A 358 -11.50 22.33 -15.81
CA ALA A 358 -11.72 21.13 -16.62
C ALA A 358 -10.41 20.38 -16.94
N PHE A 359 -10.56 19.09 -17.22
CA PHE A 359 -9.50 18.18 -17.67
C PHE A 359 -10.02 17.40 -18.89
N ASP A 360 -9.32 17.46 -20.02
CA ASP A 360 -9.75 16.93 -21.33
C ASP A 360 -11.20 17.31 -21.68
N GLY A 361 -11.55 18.59 -21.47
CA GLY A 361 -12.90 19.12 -21.64
C GLY A 361 -13.94 18.70 -20.60
N VAL A 362 -13.64 17.73 -19.72
CA VAL A 362 -14.55 17.27 -18.66
C VAL A 362 -14.56 18.28 -17.50
N PRO A 363 -15.71 18.89 -17.15
CA PRO A 363 -15.77 19.90 -16.10
C PRO A 363 -15.65 19.30 -14.70
N ILE A 364 -14.81 19.93 -13.88
CA ILE A 364 -14.56 19.55 -12.49
C ILE A 364 -15.50 20.36 -11.58
N ALA A 365 -16.17 19.70 -10.64
CA ALA A 365 -17.05 20.34 -9.68
C ALA A 365 -16.30 20.90 -8.46
N ASN A 366 -16.98 21.72 -7.66
CA ASN A 366 -16.41 22.41 -6.49
C ASN A 366 -15.89 21.46 -5.39
N ASP A 367 -16.27 20.18 -5.44
CA ASP A 367 -15.84 19.09 -4.56
C ASP A 367 -14.65 18.28 -5.13
N GLY A 368 -14.15 18.63 -6.32
CA GLY A 368 -13.11 17.87 -7.03
C GLY A 368 -13.62 16.68 -7.84
N THR A 369 -14.94 16.50 -7.97
CA THR A 369 -15.50 15.38 -8.74
C THR A 369 -15.79 15.73 -10.20
N VAL A 370 -15.78 14.71 -11.06
CA VAL A 370 -16.23 14.72 -12.45
C VAL A 370 -17.43 13.77 -12.63
N PRO A 371 -18.26 13.94 -13.68
CA PRO A 371 -19.27 12.92 -14.05
C PRO A 371 -18.59 11.59 -14.39
N PHE A 372 -19.12 10.47 -13.90
CA PHE A 372 -18.56 9.14 -14.15
C PHE A 372 -19.48 8.28 -15.05
N ARG A 373 -20.62 7.83 -14.51
CA ARG A 373 -21.63 7.05 -15.26
C ARG A 373 -23.01 7.28 -14.68
N ASN A 374 -24.05 7.35 -15.53
CA ASN A 374 -25.45 7.59 -15.13
C ASN A 374 -25.65 8.84 -14.23
N ARG A 375 -25.59 8.67 -12.90
CA ARG A 375 -25.64 9.74 -11.88
C ARG A 375 -24.49 9.69 -10.88
N GLU A 376 -23.56 8.75 -11.05
CA GLU A 376 -22.36 8.58 -10.24
C GLU A 376 -21.29 9.61 -10.63
N ARG A 377 -20.46 9.98 -9.66
CA ARG A 377 -19.37 10.95 -9.78
C ARG A 377 -18.11 10.36 -9.13
N ILE A 378 -16.94 10.73 -9.63
CA ILE A 378 -15.63 10.25 -9.16
C ILE A 378 -14.64 11.42 -9.08
N THR A 379 -13.56 11.35 -8.32
CA THR A 379 -12.55 12.44 -8.32
C THR A 379 -11.89 12.56 -9.69
N PHE A 380 -11.49 13.78 -10.06
CA PHE A 380 -10.84 14.03 -11.36
C PHE A 380 -9.53 13.26 -11.54
N ASP A 381 -8.86 12.86 -10.45
CA ASP A 381 -7.65 12.02 -10.44
C ASP A 381 -7.86 10.67 -11.15
N HIS A 382 -9.10 10.18 -11.24
CA HIS A 382 -9.40 9.00 -12.06
C HIS A 382 -9.09 9.23 -13.54
N LEU A 383 -9.42 10.41 -14.09
CA LEU A 383 -9.12 10.74 -15.49
C LEU A 383 -7.61 10.86 -15.72
N VAL A 384 -6.89 11.38 -14.72
CA VAL A 384 -5.43 11.54 -14.76
C VAL A 384 -4.72 10.18 -14.69
N SER A 385 -5.13 9.31 -13.77
CA SER A 385 -4.47 8.01 -13.55
C SER A 385 -4.67 7.04 -14.72
N MET A 386 -5.81 7.07 -15.41
CA MET A 386 -6.07 6.19 -16.56
C MET A 386 -5.30 6.59 -17.85
N LYS A 387 -4.57 7.71 -17.84
CA LYS A 387 -3.65 8.09 -18.92
C LYS A 387 -2.39 7.23 -18.91
N LYS A 388 -1.76 7.10 -20.07
CA LYS A 388 -0.43 6.47 -20.21
C LYS A 388 0.69 7.50 -20.02
N PRO A 389 1.88 7.10 -19.55
CA PRO A 389 3.04 7.99 -19.50
C PRO A 389 3.36 8.61 -20.87
N ASN A 390 3.81 9.86 -20.88
CA ASN A 390 4.00 10.71 -22.07
C ASN A 390 2.72 11.17 -22.79
N GLU A 391 1.52 10.74 -22.41
CA GLU A 391 0.29 11.32 -22.97
C GLU A 391 0.11 12.77 -22.50
N THR A 392 -0.42 13.61 -23.39
CA THR A 392 -0.83 14.96 -23.05
C THR A 392 -2.28 14.99 -22.57
N ALA A 393 -2.58 15.94 -21.68
CA ALA A 393 -3.94 16.29 -21.27
C ALA A 393 -4.16 17.79 -21.38
N GLU A 394 -5.39 18.18 -21.70
CA GLU A 394 -5.81 19.58 -21.82
C GLU A 394 -6.41 20.05 -20.50
N VAL A 395 -5.77 21.02 -19.85
CA VAL A 395 -6.15 21.50 -18.53
C VAL A 395 -6.55 22.97 -18.60
N ARG A 396 -7.86 23.23 -18.42
CA ARG A 396 -8.41 24.59 -18.41
C ARG A 396 -8.50 25.12 -16.99
N VAL A 397 -7.95 26.30 -16.75
CA VAL A 397 -7.86 26.94 -15.43
C VAL A 397 -8.38 28.38 -15.43
N LEU A 398 -8.86 28.84 -14.28
CA LEU A 398 -9.08 30.26 -14.00
C LEU A 398 -7.86 30.81 -13.25
N ARG A 399 -7.32 31.94 -13.72
CA ARG A 399 -6.22 32.67 -13.09
C ARG A 399 -6.52 34.17 -13.17
N ASP A 400 -6.56 34.85 -12.03
CA ASP A 400 -6.91 36.27 -11.91
C ASP A 400 -8.25 36.64 -12.59
N GLY A 401 -9.22 35.72 -12.61
CA GLY A 401 -10.52 35.89 -13.27
C GLY A 401 -10.52 35.68 -14.80
N VAL A 402 -9.37 35.31 -15.40
CA VAL A 402 -9.23 35.00 -16.83
C VAL A 402 -9.07 33.49 -17.02
N GLU A 403 -9.75 32.91 -18.02
CA GLU A 403 -9.62 31.50 -18.37
C GLU A 403 -8.39 31.28 -19.27
N TYR A 404 -7.60 30.26 -18.95
CA TYR A 404 -6.44 29.79 -19.72
C TYR A 404 -6.53 28.28 -19.94
N GLU A 405 -5.92 27.80 -21.01
CA GLU A 405 -5.95 26.39 -21.41
C GLU A 405 -4.52 25.94 -21.71
N PHE A 406 -4.08 24.84 -21.08
CA PHE A 406 -2.70 24.37 -21.12
C PHE A 406 -2.66 22.88 -21.47
N SER A 407 -1.83 22.52 -22.46
CA SER A 407 -1.46 21.12 -22.69
C SER A 407 -0.34 20.75 -21.71
N ILE A 408 -0.54 19.68 -20.93
CA ILE A 408 0.40 19.20 -19.91
C ILE A 408 0.73 17.73 -20.21
N THR A 409 2.01 17.39 -20.21
CA THR A 409 2.51 16.02 -20.39
C THR A 409 2.46 15.27 -19.08
N LEU A 410 1.80 14.11 -19.06
CA LEU A 410 1.61 13.31 -17.86
C LEU A 410 2.71 12.25 -17.68
N GLN A 411 3.08 12.01 -16.42
CA GLN A 411 4.09 11.04 -16.01
C GLN A 411 3.71 10.44 -14.65
N PRO A 412 4.21 9.25 -14.30
CA PRO A 412 4.30 8.79 -12.92
C PRO A 412 5.23 9.70 -12.11
N LEU A 413 4.85 10.07 -10.89
CA LEU A 413 5.61 10.98 -10.04
C LEU A 413 6.11 10.27 -8.77
N GLN A 414 7.41 10.02 -8.70
CA GLN A 414 8.03 9.39 -7.54
C GLN A 414 8.13 10.37 -6.34
N PRO A 415 7.77 9.93 -5.12
CA PRO A 415 7.90 10.75 -3.92
C PRO A 415 9.37 10.86 -3.46
N LEU A 416 9.72 11.98 -2.82
CA LEU A 416 11.07 12.22 -2.28
C LEU A 416 11.50 11.21 -1.20
N VAL A 417 10.53 10.64 -0.49
CA VAL A 417 10.72 9.53 0.44
C VAL A 417 9.81 8.39 -0.02
N PRO A 418 10.37 7.32 -0.63
CA PRO A 418 9.61 6.15 -1.09
C PRO A 418 8.73 5.55 0.02
N VAL A 419 7.44 5.38 -0.26
CA VAL A 419 6.46 4.82 0.70
C VAL A 419 6.59 3.31 0.82
N HIS A 420 6.92 2.65 -0.29
CA HIS A 420 7.22 1.23 -0.38
C HIS A 420 8.43 0.99 -1.28
N GLN A 421 9.15 -0.10 -1.04
CA GLN A 421 10.28 -0.60 -1.83
C GLN A 421 10.28 -2.14 -1.72
N PHE A 422 9.32 -2.77 -2.40
CA PHE A 422 9.29 -4.22 -2.56
C PHE A 422 10.22 -4.64 -3.70
N ASP A 423 10.63 -5.91 -3.71
CA ASP A 423 11.37 -6.57 -4.79
C ASP A 423 12.74 -5.91 -5.08
N HIS A 424 13.21 -5.06 -4.17
CA HIS A 424 14.41 -4.23 -4.26
C HIS A 424 15.20 -4.27 -2.95
N LEU A 425 16.52 -4.43 -3.02
CA LEU A 425 17.38 -4.31 -1.84
C LEU A 425 17.66 -2.82 -1.55
N PRO A 426 17.54 -2.36 -0.28
CA PRO A 426 17.78 -0.97 0.08
C PRO A 426 19.24 -0.55 -0.15
N SER A 427 19.43 0.56 -0.87
CA SER A 427 20.76 1.13 -1.11
C SER A 427 21.46 1.49 0.20
N TYR A 428 22.75 1.18 0.33
CA TYR A 428 23.54 1.52 1.52
C TYR A 428 25.02 1.74 1.19
N PHE A 429 25.68 2.59 1.99
CA PHE A 429 27.13 2.84 1.93
C PHE A 429 27.72 2.92 3.34
N ILE A 430 28.87 2.27 3.56
CA ILE A 430 29.55 2.23 4.87
C ILE A 430 30.97 2.77 4.72
N PHE A 431 31.29 3.80 5.49
CA PHE A 431 32.65 4.36 5.56
C PHE A 431 33.06 4.60 7.01
N ALA A 432 34.16 3.99 7.45
CA ALA A 432 34.65 4.01 8.83
C ALA A 432 33.57 3.66 9.88
N GLY A 433 32.68 2.74 9.54
CA GLY A 433 31.57 2.32 10.40
C GLY A 433 30.35 3.24 10.39
N LEU A 434 30.41 4.43 9.79
CA LEU A 434 29.25 5.27 9.52
C LEU A 434 28.38 4.58 8.45
N VAL A 435 27.12 4.29 8.76
CA VAL A 435 26.18 3.61 7.86
C VAL A 435 25.21 4.62 7.25
N PHE A 436 25.36 4.88 5.94
CA PHE A 436 24.53 5.80 5.19
C PHE A 436 23.49 5.05 4.35
N VAL A 437 22.23 5.50 4.42
CA VAL A 437 21.09 4.98 3.64
C VAL A 437 20.21 6.14 3.15
N PRO A 438 19.39 5.99 2.11
CA PRO A 438 18.30 6.91 1.81
C PRO A 438 17.20 6.76 2.88
N LEU A 439 16.56 7.86 3.28
CA LEU A 439 15.33 7.80 4.06
C LEU A 439 14.19 7.26 3.17
N THR A 440 13.50 6.25 3.67
CA THR A 440 12.32 5.62 3.06
C THR A 440 11.27 5.39 4.16
N GLN A 441 9.98 5.29 3.84
CA GLN A 441 9.00 4.93 4.87
C GLN A 441 9.19 3.49 5.38
N PRO A 442 9.61 2.49 4.57
CA PRO A 442 10.02 1.18 5.09
C PRO A 442 11.14 1.22 6.14
N PHE A 443 12.08 2.17 6.09
CA PHE A 443 13.03 2.42 7.17
C PHE A 443 12.34 2.90 8.46
N LEU A 444 11.32 3.76 8.34
CA LEU A 444 10.52 4.21 9.49
C LEU A 444 9.62 3.08 10.03
N HIS A 445 9.14 2.17 9.18
CA HIS A 445 8.31 1.02 9.59
C HIS A 445 9.08 0.00 10.47
N GLU A 446 10.42 0.00 10.46
CA GLU A 446 11.22 -0.82 11.40
C GLU A 446 11.08 -0.38 12.87
N TYR A 447 10.56 0.83 13.14
CA TYR A 447 10.20 1.30 14.49
C TYR A 447 8.86 0.72 15.00
N GLY A 448 8.20 -0.15 14.22
CA GLY A 448 6.99 -0.89 14.60
C GLY A 448 5.70 -0.32 14.01
N GLU A 449 4.56 -0.89 14.40
CA GLU A 449 3.23 -0.51 13.90
C GLU A 449 2.89 0.96 14.18
N ASP A 450 3.32 1.49 15.34
CA ASP A 450 3.15 2.90 15.75
C ASP A 450 4.34 3.79 15.34
N TRP A 451 4.99 3.49 14.20
CA TRP A 451 6.17 4.22 13.72
C TRP A 451 5.99 5.75 13.67
N TYR A 452 4.77 6.22 13.43
CA TYR A 452 4.47 7.65 13.39
C TYR A 452 4.79 8.36 14.73
N ASN A 453 4.61 7.66 15.86
CA ASN A 453 4.93 8.17 17.19
C ASN A 453 6.28 7.65 17.73
N THR A 454 6.75 6.47 17.31
CA THR A 454 8.00 5.87 17.82
C THR A 454 9.26 6.24 17.03
N SER A 455 9.13 6.61 15.75
CA SER A 455 10.27 7.00 14.92
C SER A 455 10.75 8.44 15.17
N PRO A 456 11.98 8.81 14.77
CA PRO A 456 12.52 10.14 14.97
C PRO A 456 11.67 11.22 14.27
N ARG A 457 10.99 12.06 15.05
CA ARG A 457 10.01 13.04 14.56
C ARG A 457 10.50 13.94 13.41
N ARG A 458 11.81 14.26 13.36
CA ARG A 458 12.44 15.00 12.25
C ARG A 458 12.36 14.23 10.92
N LEU A 459 12.62 12.92 10.94
CA LEU A 459 12.58 12.06 9.76
C LEU A 459 11.14 11.80 9.33
N CYS A 460 10.25 11.51 10.29
CA CYS A 460 8.81 11.35 10.08
C CYS A 460 8.19 12.61 9.43
N GLU A 461 8.53 13.80 9.92
CA GLU A 461 8.00 15.06 9.35
C GLU A 461 8.46 15.29 7.91
N ARG A 462 9.72 14.98 7.57
CA ARG A 462 10.20 15.05 6.17
C ARG A 462 9.48 14.06 5.26
N ALA A 463 9.38 12.81 5.71
CA ALA A 463 8.76 11.70 4.97
C ALA A 463 7.28 11.93 4.60
N LEU A 464 6.60 12.83 5.31
CA LEU A 464 5.18 13.13 5.14
C LEU A 464 4.90 14.52 4.53
N ARG A 465 5.93 15.37 4.30
CA ARG A 465 5.72 16.79 3.93
C ARG A 465 6.63 17.37 2.85
N GLU A 466 7.87 16.90 2.69
CA GLU A 466 8.79 17.49 1.71
C GLU A 466 8.60 16.86 0.32
N LEU A 467 8.50 17.73 -0.70
CA LEU A 467 8.44 17.35 -2.12
C LEU A 467 9.83 17.43 -2.76
N PRO A 468 10.12 16.61 -3.78
CA PRO A 468 11.41 16.63 -4.47
C PRO A 468 11.57 17.94 -5.27
N LYS A 469 12.79 18.48 -5.28
CA LYS A 469 13.20 19.69 -6.01
C LYS A 469 14.06 19.33 -7.23
N LYS A 470 14.69 18.15 -7.22
CA LYS A 470 15.43 17.58 -8.35
C LYS A 470 15.06 16.12 -8.59
N ALA A 471 15.13 15.68 -9.85
CA ALA A 471 14.99 14.27 -10.18
C ALA A 471 16.12 13.46 -9.52
N GLY A 472 15.78 12.38 -8.81
CA GLY A 472 16.75 11.56 -8.07
C GLY A 472 17.34 12.20 -6.81
N GLU A 473 16.71 13.23 -6.25
CA GLU A 473 17.02 13.74 -4.90
C GLU A 473 16.66 12.69 -3.83
N GLN A 474 17.47 12.56 -2.77
CA GLN A 474 17.21 11.68 -1.64
C GLN A 474 17.70 12.31 -0.32
N PHE A 475 16.93 12.17 0.76
CA PHE A 475 17.44 12.44 2.10
C PHE A 475 18.39 11.34 2.54
N VAL A 476 19.69 11.54 2.37
CA VAL A 476 20.69 10.59 2.89
C VAL A 476 20.83 10.76 4.39
N ILE A 477 20.56 9.70 5.14
CA ILE A 477 20.69 9.66 6.61
C ILE A 477 21.86 8.80 7.05
N LEU A 478 22.51 9.21 8.13
CA LEU A 478 23.40 8.37 8.92
C LEU A 478 22.52 7.51 9.83
N SER A 479 22.23 6.28 9.40
CA SER A 479 21.37 5.33 10.11
C SER A 479 21.96 4.94 11.46
N GLN A 480 23.23 4.56 11.50
CA GLN A 480 23.92 4.10 12.71
C GLN A 480 25.45 4.21 12.58
N VAL A 481 26.16 4.02 13.70
CA VAL A 481 27.63 3.97 13.76
C VAL A 481 28.09 2.61 14.30
N LEU A 482 28.80 1.85 13.47
CA LEU A 482 29.43 0.59 13.81
C LEU A 482 30.76 0.86 14.54
N MET A 483 30.78 0.55 15.85
CA MET A 483 31.83 1.01 16.77
C MET A 483 33.25 0.56 16.42
N ASP A 484 34.16 1.53 16.39
CA ASP A 484 35.61 1.36 16.19
C ASP A 484 36.40 2.56 16.72
N ASP A 485 37.70 2.38 16.97
CA ASP A 485 38.59 3.44 17.47
C ASP A 485 38.63 4.67 16.52
N ILE A 486 38.39 4.47 15.22
CA ILE A 486 38.33 5.56 14.23
C ILE A 486 37.10 6.48 14.37
N ASN A 487 36.04 6.03 15.06
CA ASN A 487 34.77 6.74 15.20
C ASN A 487 34.33 6.99 16.66
N ALA A 488 35.24 6.80 17.62
CA ALA A 488 35.02 7.13 19.02
C ALA A 488 34.59 8.60 19.22
N GLY A 489 33.58 8.82 20.07
CA GLY A 489 32.91 10.12 20.26
C GLY A 489 31.73 10.38 19.32
N TYR A 490 31.50 9.54 18.30
CA TYR A 490 30.39 9.67 17.35
C TYR A 490 29.26 8.64 17.58
N GLU A 491 29.26 7.93 18.71
CA GLU A 491 28.40 6.76 18.98
C GLU A 491 26.90 7.09 19.04
N ARG A 492 26.59 8.38 19.21
CA ARG A 492 25.22 8.93 19.33
C ARG A 492 24.87 9.85 18.15
N LEU A 493 25.58 9.71 17.04
CA LEU A 493 25.30 10.39 15.77
C LEU A 493 24.62 9.38 14.84
N ALA A 494 23.34 9.16 15.09
CA ALA A 494 22.45 8.27 14.33
C ALA A 494 21.14 9.00 14.06
N GLU A 495 20.39 8.57 13.05
CA GLU A 495 19.07 9.11 12.68
C GLU A 495 19.08 10.57 12.18
N LEU A 496 20.24 11.03 11.67
CA LEU A 496 20.50 12.41 11.22
C LEU A 496 20.70 12.46 9.71
N GLN A 497 20.22 13.52 9.05
CA GLN A 497 20.51 13.72 7.63
C GLN A 497 21.93 14.28 7.46
N VAL A 498 22.70 13.68 6.55
CA VAL A 498 23.94 14.29 6.05
C VAL A 498 23.56 15.42 5.09
N LYS A 499 23.88 16.66 5.45
CA LYS A 499 23.66 17.84 4.59
C LYS A 499 24.81 18.03 3.61
N LYS A 500 26.06 17.94 4.08
CA LYS A 500 27.26 18.22 3.25
C LYS A 500 28.41 17.25 3.51
N VAL A 501 29.27 17.08 2.50
CA VAL A 501 30.60 16.44 2.60
C VAL A 501 31.66 17.44 2.12
N ASN A 502 32.66 17.73 2.95
CA ASN A 502 33.66 18.79 2.73
C ASN A 502 33.05 20.13 2.23
N GLY A 503 31.87 20.48 2.73
CA GLY A 503 31.14 21.71 2.35
C GLY A 503 30.30 21.63 1.06
N VAL A 504 30.39 20.55 0.28
CA VAL A 504 29.55 20.27 -0.90
C VAL A 504 28.24 19.63 -0.47
N GLU A 505 27.10 20.09 -0.98
CA GLU A 505 25.77 19.57 -0.60
C GLU A 505 25.49 18.17 -1.18
N VAL A 506 24.90 17.31 -0.35
CA VAL A 506 24.53 15.93 -0.71
C VAL A 506 23.15 15.92 -1.37
N GLU A 507 23.09 15.45 -2.61
CA GLU A 507 21.84 15.33 -3.36
C GLU A 507 21.19 13.95 -3.24
N ASN A 508 22.00 12.88 -3.17
CA ASN A 508 21.56 11.49 -2.99
C ASN A 508 22.72 10.59 -2.54
N LEU A 509 22.43 9.31 -2.24
CA LEU A 509 23.44 8.40 -1.67
C LEU A 509 24.60 8.14 -2.64
N LYS A 510 24.32 8.06 -3.95
CA LYS A 510 25.37 7.86 -4.97
C LYS A 510 26.27 9.10 -5.11
N HIS A 511 25.72 10.30 -4.94
CA HIS A 511 26.51 11.54 -4.82
C HIS A 511 27.36 11.53 -3.53
N LEU A 512 26.80 11.19 -2.36
CA LEU A 512 27.59 11.07 -1.12
C LEU A 512 28.78 10.11 -1.27
N ARG A 513 28.55 8.90 -1.80
CA ARG A 513 29.60 7.89 -2.02
C ARG A 513 30.69 8.42 -2.98
N ARG A 514 30.33 9.18 -4.02
CA ARG A 514 31.30 9.84 -4.93
C ARG A 514 32.10 10.95 -4.25
N LEU A 515 31.49 11.76 -3.37
CA LEU A 515 32.21 12.79 -2.60
C LEU A 515 33.21 12.17 -1.62
N VAL A 516 32.88 11.04 -1.00
CA VAL A 516 33.78 10.30 -0.10
C VAL A 516 34.91 9.62 -0.86
N ASP A 517 34.63 8.95 -1.98
CA ASP A 517 35.68 8.28 -2.79
C ASP A 517 36.59 9.28 -3.53
N GLY A 518 36.07 10.45 -3.91
CA GLY A 518 36.82 11.55 -4.53
C GLY A 518 37.64 12.40 -3.54
N CYS A 519 37.64 12.08 -2.25
CA CYS A 519 38.34 12.87 -1.24
C CYS A 519 39.87 12.78 -1.38
N VAL A 520 40.48 13.89 -1.79
CA VAL A 520 41.95 14.07 -1.88
C VAL A 520 42.55 14.67 -0.60
N GLU A 521 41.72 15.15 0.32
CA GLU A 521 42.15 15.79 1.56
C GLU A 521 42.54 14.76 2.62
N ARG A 522 43.40 15.17 3.57
CA ARG A 522 43.67 14.37 4.78
C ARG A 522 42.44 14.26 5.69
N SER A 523 41.56 15.26 5.64
CA SER A 523 40.37 15.37 6.47
C SER A 523 39.11 15.17 5.61
N LEU A 524 38.24 14.28 6.06
CA LEU A 524 36.88 14.13 5.54
C LEU A 524 35.90 14.66 6.59
N ARG A 525 35.06 15.61 6.21
CA ARG A 525 34.06 16.28 7.04
C ARG A 525 32.67 15.93 6.53
N PHE A 526 31.79 15.51 7.45
CA PHE A 526 30.35 15.41 7.20
C PHE A 526 29.63 16.44 8.09
N ASP A 527 28.80 17.28 7.47
CA ASP A 527 27.94 18.23 8.17
C ASP A 527 26.51 17.66 8.27
N LEU A 528 25.98 17.58 9.50
CA LEU A 528 24.67 16.97 9.79
C LEU A 528 23.58 18.02 9.94
N ASP A 529 22.31 17.61 9.86
CA ASP A 529 21.16 18.52 9.86
C ASP A 529 20.77 19.12 11.22
N ASP A 530 21.56 18.87 12.27
CA ASP A 530 21.44 19.52 13.58
C ASP A 530 22.73 20.17 14.07
N GLU A 531 23.47 20.75 13.13
CA GLU A 531 24.70 21.55 13.34
C GLU A 531 25.91 20.75 13.86
N ARG A 532 25.71 19.46 14.18
CA ARG A 532 26.79 18.52 14.51
C ARG A 532 27.61 18.16 13.28
N VAL A 533 28.88 17.86 13.50
CA VAL A 533 29.89 17.60 12.45
C VAL A 533 30.69 16.35 12.81
N ILE A 534 30.90 15.47 11.84
CA ILE A 534 31.83 14.33 11.93
C ILE A 534 33.08 14.68 11.15
N VAL A 535 34.26 14.45 11.73
CA VAL A 535 35.56 14.67 11.06
C VAL A 535 36.43 13.44 11.21
N LEU A 536 36.87 12.87 10.09
CA LEU A 536 37.71 11.68 10.03
C LEU A 536 39.02 11.95 9.29
N ASN A 537 40.07 11.20 9.63
CA ASN A 537 41.26 11.11 8.78
C ASN A 537 40.97 10.13 7.64
N TYR A 538 40.89 10.62 6.40
CA TYR A 538 40.39 9.85 5.25
C TYR A 538 41.14 8.52 5.02
N GLN A 539 42.48 8.54 5.13
CA GLN A 539 43.29 7.35 4.88
C GLN A 539 43.13 6.29 5.98
N LEU A 540 43.05 6.72 7.26
CA LEU A 540 42.80 5.80 8.38
C LEU A 540 41.37 5.24 8.31
N ALA A 541 40.39 6.08 7.97
CA ALA A 541 39.00 5.71 7.76
C ALA A 541 38.84 4.63 6.67
N LYS A 542 39.55 4.77 5.55
CA LYS A 542 39.54 3.78 4.45
C LYS A 542 40.10 2.41 4.89
N VAL A 543 41.17 2.39 5.68
CA VAL A 543 41.75 1.16 6.24
C VAL A 543 40.82 0.52 7.29
N ALA A 544 40.29 1.32 8.22
CA ALA A 544 39.41 0.87 9.30
C ALA A 544 38.12 0.24 8.75
N THR A 545 37.54 0.80 7.68
CA THR A 545 36.32 0.28 7.03
C THR A 545 36.38 -1.23 6.78
N SER A 546 37.47 -1.73 6.19
CA SER A 546 37.64 -3.16 5.90
C SER A 546 37.71 -4.03 7.17
N GLN A 547 38.22 -3.49 8.28
CA GLN A 547 38.32 -4.19 9.56
C GLN A 547 36.95 -4.25 10.26
N ILE A 548 36.20 -3.15 10.21
CA ILE A 548 34.84 -3.03 10.77
C ILE A 548 33.88 -3.99 10.06
N LEU A 549 33.86 -4.00 8.72
CA LEU A 549 33.01 -4.92 7.95
C LEU A 549 33.28 -6.38 8.33
N LYS A 550 34.56 -6.77 8.43
CA LYS A 550 34.97 -8.12 8.87
C LYS A 550 34.55 -8.43 10.31
N ARG A 551 34.65 -7.47 11.24
CA ARG A 551 34.21 -7.61 12.65
C ARG A 551 32.70 -7.84 12.76
N HIS A 552 31.92 -7.06 12.00
CA HIS A 552 30.46 -7.10 11.99
C HIS A 552 29.86 -8.14 11.01
N ARG A 553 30.70 -8.90 10.29
CA ARG A 553 30.33 -9.90 9.28
C ARG A 553 29.47 -9.34 8.14
N ILE A 554 29.74 -8.09 7.75
CA ILE A 554 29.06 -7.40 6.66
C ILE A 554 29.75 -7.80 5.33
N PRO A 555 29.00 -8.27 4.31
CA PRO A 555 29.59 -8.83 3.09
C PRO A 555 30.23 -7.78 2.17
N SER A 556 29.73 -6.54 2.17
CA SER A 556 30.20 -5.45 1.31
C SER A 556 30.12 -4.10 2.01
N ALA A 557 31.01 -3.17 1.64
CA ALA A 557 30.94 -1.78 2.06
C ALA A 557 29.72 -1.04 1.51
N MET A 558 29.12 -1.54 0.43
CA MET A 558 27.97 -0.91 -0.23
C MET A 558 27.06 -1.90 -0.96
N SER A 559 25.82 -1.49 -1.20
CA SER A 559 24.87 -2.15 -2.09
C SER A 559 25.32 -2.12 -3.56
N SER A 560 24.80 -3.04 -4.37
CA SER A 560 25.24 -3.25 -5.76
C SER A 560 25.02 -2.06 -6.70
N ASP A 561 23.91 -1.34 -6.54
CA ASP A 561 23.55 -0.13 -7.29
C ASP A 561 24.57 1.02 -7.20
N LEU A 562 25.39 1.03 -6.13
CA LEU A 562 26.43 2.02 -5.93
C LEU A 562 27.76 1.68 -6.62
N ASN A 563 27.94 0.43 -7.10
CA ASN A 563 29.08 0.02 -7.90
C ASN A 563 28.96 0.60 -9.32
N ASP A 564 29.82 1.58 -9.68
CA ASP A 564 29.77 2.17 -11.04
C ASP A 564 30.15 1.15 -12.14
N GLU A 565 30.88 0.08 -11.83
CA GLU A 565 31.31 -0.95 -12.79
C GLU A 565 30.14 -1.73 -13.44
N GLN A 566 28.98 -1.86 -12.77
CA GLN A 566 27.83 -2.57 -13.35
C GLN A 566 27.12 -1.79 -14.46
N LYS A 567 27.30 -0.46 -14.55
CA LYS A 567 26.61 0.35 -15.57
C LYS A 567 27.09 0.10 -17.00
N ALA A 568 28.35 -0.34 -17.17
CA ALA A 568 28.94 -0.64 -18.48
C ALA A 568 28.28 -1.83 -19.21
N GLY A 569 27.51 -2.67 -18.51
CA GLY A 569 26.64 -3.69 -19.14
C GLY A 569 25.20 -3.19 -19.35
N ALA A 570 24.63 -2.52 -18.36
CA ALA A 570 23.20 -2.19 -18.34
C ALA A 570 22.77 -1.02 -19.24
N GLU A 571 23.69 -0.12 -19.63
CA GLU A 571 23.36 1.01 -20.52
C GLU A 571 23.21 0.61 -22.00
N ILE A 572 23.37 -0.68 -22.34
CA ILE A 572 23.11 -1.24 -23.68
C ILE A 572 21.63 -1.67 -23.82
N ASP A 573 21.06 -2.29 -22.77
CA ASP A 573 19.70 -2.86 -22.83
C ASP A 573 18.58 -1.85 -22.55
N LEU A 574 18.89 -0.71 -21.91
CA LEU A 574 17.94 0.37 -21.62
C LEU A 574 17.84 1.44 -22.74
N ALA A 575 18.42 1.17 -23.92
CA ALA A 575 18.46 2.09 -25.05
C ALA A 575 17.45 1.76 -26.17
N ILE A 576 16.25 1.27 -25.81
CA ILE A 576 15.12 1.09 -26.73
C ILE A 576 14.12 2.23 -26.51
N PRO A 577 13.91 3.13 -27.50
CA PRO A 577 12.89 4.17 -27.40
C PRO A 577 11.51 3.65 -27.83
N CYS A 578 10.54 3.78 -26.93
CA CYS A 578 9.10 3.76 -27.20
C CYS A 578 8.49 5.04 -26.60
#